data_AF-F1SWG0-F1
#
_entry.id   AF-F1SWG0-F1
#
_cell.length_a   1.000
_cell.length_b   1.000
_cell.length_c   1.000
_cell.angle_alpha   90.00
_cell.angle_beta   90.00
_cell.angle_gamma   90.00
#
_symmetry.space_group_name_H-M   'P 1'
#
loop_
_entity.id
_entity.type
_entity.pdbx_description
1 polymer ?
#
loop_
_entity_poly.entity_id
_entity_poly.type
_entity_poly.pdbx_seq_one_letter_code
_entity_poly.pdbx_strand_id
1 'polypeptide(L)'
;PDRNQGDKEAEEKFKKINEAYQVLSDNEKRSMYDRYGKSGLNGMGGGFGGFEDFDLGDIFSSFFGGGFSGSARSRKKNIDNYELDIEIPVTLTFKEAVFGVKKEINYKIKIPCEVCNGTGAKDGKKTVCSHCHGTGKISQRQGFMSFIQTCPYCNGTGEVVKDKCGACNGKGYEEESTSTTINIPEGVDTD
;
A
#
# COMPACT_ATOMS: atom_id res chain seq x y z
N PRO A 1 -0.07 -23.47 16.41
CA PRO A 1 -0.96 -24.31 15.56
C PRO A 1 -0.26 -24.98 14.37
N ASP A 2 0.78 -24.35 13.81
CA ASP A 2 1.40 -24.82 12.55
C ASP A 2 2.30 -26.07 12.68
N ARG A 3 2.65 -26.47 13.92
CA ARG A 3 3.45 -27.68 14.21
C ARG A 3 2.66 -28.81 14.87
N ASN A 4 1.37 -28.60 15.15
CA ASN A 4 0.54 -29.54 15.92
C ASN A 4 -0.89 -29.55 15.35
N GLN A 5 -1.03 -29.99 14.10
CA GLN A 5 -2.29 -29.99 13.37
C GLN A 5 -3.24 -31.05 13.96
N GLY A 6 -4.46 -30.65 14.34
CA GLY A 6 -5.52 -31.55 14.82
C GLY A 6 -5.54 -31.83 16.32
N ASP A 7 -4.61 -31.28 17.10
CA ASP A 7 -4.55 -31.45 18.55
C ASP A 7 -5.32 -30.35 19.30
N LYS A 8 -6.52 -30.69 19.78
CA LYS A 8 -7.40 -29.78 20.52
C LYS A 8 -6.79 -29.28 21.82
N GLU A 9 -5.93 -30.07 22.48
CA GLU A 9 -5.25 -29.61 23.70
C GLU A 9 -4.21 -28.54 23.39
N ALA A 10 -3.51 -28.67 22.27
CA ALA A 10 -2.53 -27.69 21.83
C ALA A 10 -3.21 -26.36 21.44
N GLU A 11 -4.41 -26.44 20.87
CA GLU A 11 -5.25 -25.27 20.59
C GLU A 11 -5.67 -24.57 21.90
N GLU A 12 -6.12 -25.30 22.91
CA GLU A 12 -6.48 -24.73 24.21
C GLU A 12 -5.27 -24.10 24.94
N LYS A 13 -4.12 -24.78 24.92
CA LYS A 13 -2.88 -24.23 25.49
C LYS A 13 -2.44 -22.97 24.75
N PHE A 14 -2.58 -22.94 23.43
CA PHE A 14 -2.28 -21.76 22.61
C PHE A 14 -3.23 -20.59 22.91
N LYS A 15 -4.53 -20.85 23.09
CA LYS A 15 -5.52 -19.85 23.52
C LYS A 15 -5.13 -19.23 24.86
N LYS A 16 -4.78 -20.05 25.86
CA LYS A 16 -4.37 -19.59 27.19
C LYS A 16 -3.08 -18.78 27.17
N ILE A 17 -2.10 -19.17 26.35
CA ILE A 17 -0.82 -18.44 26.24
C ILE A 17 -1.03 -17.07 25.58
N ASN A 18 -1.85 -16.97 24.54
CA ASN A 18 -2.15 -15.69 23.91
C ASN A 18 -2.92 -14.74 24.83
N GLU A 19 -3.87 -15.26 25.61
CA GLU A 19 -4.58 -14.49 26.63
C GLU A 19 -3.60 -13.92 27.67
N ALA A 20 -2.69 -14.77 28.18
CA ALA A 20 -1.65 -14.34 29.11
C ALA A 20 -0.73 -13.28 28.47
N TYR A 21 -0.33 -13.46 27.22
CA TYR A 21 0.55 -12.52 26.51
C TYR A 21 -0.12 -11.14 26.33
N GLN A 22 -1.41 -11.08 26.00
CA GLN A 22 -2.12 -9.81 25.84
C GLN A 22 -2.22 -9.00 27.14
N VAL A 23 -2.28 -9.68 28.29
CA VAL A 23 -2.29 -9.03 29.60
C VAL A 23 -0.87 -8.65 30.03
N LEU A 24 0.10 -9.53 29.83
CA LEU A 24 1.47 -9.34 30.33
C LEU A 24 2.35 -8.44 29.44
N SER A 25 2.02 -8.31 28.15
CA SER A 25 2.76 -7.44 27.22
C SER A 25 2.45 -5.95 27.39
N ASP A 26 1.34 -5.62 28.05
CA ASP A 26 0.91 -4.26 28.34
C ASP A 26 1.02 -3.98 29.85
N ASN A 27 1.87 -3.01 30.20
CA ASN A 27 2.16 -2.71 31.61
C ASN A 27 0.92 -2.22 32.39
N GLU A 28 -0.04 -1.57 31.72
CA GLU A 28 -1.26 -1.07 32.34
C GLU A 28 -2.22 -2.23 32.62
N LYS A 29 -2.42 -3.11 31.62
CA LYS A 29 -3.28 -4.30 31.78
C LYS A 29 -2.71 -5.29 32.80
N ARG A 30 -1.39 -5.51 32.79
CA ARG A 30 -0.71 -6.32 33.79
C ARG A 30 -0.94 -5.76 35.19
N SER A 31 -0.75 -4.46 35.37
CA SER A 31 -0.94 -3.82 36.67
C SER A 31 -2.38 -3.88 37.20
N MET A 32 -3.37 -3.90 36.30
CA MET A 32 -4.78 -4.08 36.66
C MET A 32 -5.10 -5.52 37.03
N TYR A 33 -4.57 -6.49 36.27
CA TYR A 33 -4.70 -7.91 36.61
C TYR A 33 -4.05 -8.24 37.96
N ASP A 34 -2.86 -7.70 38.23
CA ASP A 34 -2.15 -7.89 39.49
C ASP A 34 -2.92 -7.31 40.69
N ARG A 35 -3.71 -6.24 40.47
CA ARG A 35 -4.48 -5.56 41.53
C ARG A 35 -5.88 -6.13 41.77
N TYR A 36 -6.56 -6.56 40.71
CA TYR A 36 -7.98 -6.89 40.76
C TYR A 36 -8.31 -8.27 40.17
N GLY A 37 -7.30 -9.04 39.78
CA GLY A 37 -7.45 -10.31 39.10
C GLY A 37 -8.11 -10.15 37.72
N LYS A 38 -8.57 -11.28 37.17
CA LYS A 38 -9.24 -11.34 35.85
C LYS A 38 -10.46 -10.40 35.75
N SER A 39 -11.13 -10.15 36.87
CA SER A 39 -12.30 -9.26 36.99
C SER A 39 -11.98 -7.79 36.73
N GLY A 40 -10.75 -7.34 37.00
CA GLY A 40 -10.30 -5.97 36.76
C GLY A 40 -10.19 -5.60 35.28
N LEU A 41 -10.15 -6.60 34.40
CA LEU A 41 -10.07 -6.42 32.95
C LEU A 41 -11.44 -6.23 32.30
N ASN A 42 -12.54 -6.56 32.99
CA ASN A 42 -13.91 -6.44 32.45
C ASN A 42 -14.49 -5.00 32.50
N GLY A 43 -13.85 -4.08 33.22
CA GLY A 43 -14.36 -2.72 33.45
C GLY A 43 -13.79 -1.63 32.55
N MET A 44 -12.80 -1.93 31.72
CA MET A 44 -12.14 -0.96 30.85
C MET A 44 -12.63 -1.19 29.42
N GLY A 45 -13.44 -0.24 28.92
CA GLY A 45 -14.21 -0.36 27.68
C GLY A 45 -13.45 -1.00 26.51
N GLY A 46 -14.12 -1.96 25.89
CA GLY A 46 -13.73 -2.54 24.60
C GLY A 46 -13.09 -3.93 24.69
N GLY A 47 -13.92 -4.98 24.65
CA GLY A 47 -13.51 -6.22 23.99
C GLY A 47 -13.20 -7.44 24.84
N PHE A 48 -13.83 -7.63 26.01
CA PHE A 48 -13.73 -8.92 26.72
C PHE A 48 -15.04 -9.31 27.42
N GLY A 49 -16.15 -9.24 26.69
CA GLY A 49 -17.48 -9.61 27.18
C GLY A 49 -18.27 -10.48 26.20
N GLY A 50 -17.59 -11.27 25.37
CA GLY A 50 -18.26 -12.08 24.35
C GLY A 50 -17.32 -12.96 23.55
N PHE A 51 -16.56 -13.83 24.20
CA PHE A 51 -15.73 -14.84 23.53
C PHE A 51 -16.19 -16.28 23.83
N GLU A 52 -17.39 -16.46 24.36
CA GLU A 52 -18.00 -17.81 24.46
C GLU A 52 -18.67 -18.26 23.16
N ASP A 53 -18.93 -17.36 22.20
CA ASP A 53 -19.69 -17.68 20.98
C ASP A 53 -19.12 -17.07 19.69
N PHE A 54 -17.88 -16.56 19.73
CA PHE A 54 -17.19 -16.11 18.52
C PHE A 54 -16.26 -17.20 18.02
N ASP A 55 -16.65 -17.79 16.88
CA ASP A 55 -15.85 -18.76 16.14
C ASP A 55 -14.45 -18.17 15.89
N LEU A 56 -13.49 -18.69 16.64
CA LEU A 56 -12.11 -18.23 16.62
C LEU A 56 -11.46 -18.51 15.25
N GLY A 57 -12.09 -19.33 14.39
CA GLY A 57 -11.73 -19.50 12.98
C GLY A 57 -11.86 -18.22 12.16
N ASP A 58 -12.86 -17.38 12.43
CA ASP A 58 -13.09 -16.12 11.69
C ASP A 58 -12.25 -14.95 12.20
N ILE A 59 -11.91 -14.97 13.50
CA ILE A 59 -10.90 -14.07 14.04
C ILE A 59 -9.49 -14.53 13.64
N PHE A 60 -9.22 -15.83 13.52
CA PHE A 60 -7.94 -16.34 13.03
C PHE A 60 -7.82 -16.17 11.51
N SER A 61 -8.90 -16.21 10.72
CA SER A 61 -8.86 -15.82 9.31
C SER A 61 -8.70 -14.30 9.14
N SER A 62 -9.28 -13.49 10.02
CA SER A 62 -9.09 -12.03 10.00
C SER A 62 -7.73 -11.57 10.57
N PHE A 63 -7.14 -12.35 11.48
CA PHE A 63 -5.88 -12.03 12.15
C PHE A 63 -4.68 -12.74 11.48
N PHE A 64 -4.80 -14.01 11.11
CA PHE A 64 -3.77 -14.82 10.44
C PHE A 64 -4.02 -15.06 8.94
N GLY A 65 -5.25 -14.97 8.45
CA GLY A 65 -5.59 -15.11 7.03
C GLY A 65 -5.74 -13.79 6.25
N GLY A 66 -5.61 -12.63 6.93
CA GLY A 66 -5.90 -11.34 6.28
C GLY A 66 -5.34 -10.08 6.95
N GLY A 67 -4.39 -10.16 7.89
CA GLY A 67 -4.00 -8.96 8.66
C GLY A 67 -2.60 -8.87 9.25
N PHE A 68 -1.79 -9.93 9.29
CA PHE A 68 -0.47 -9.92 9.96
C PHE A 68 0.74 -10.12 9.04
N SER A 69 0.60 -9.82 7.74
CA SER A 69 1.72 -9.65 6.81
C SER A 69 1.95 -8.17 6.47
N GLY A 70 2.30 -7.38 7.48
CA GLY A 70 2.60 -5.98 7.28
C GLY A 70 3.53 -5.46 8.35
N SER A 71 4.80 -5.86 8.30
CA SER A 71 5.84 -4.88 7.96
C SER A 71 5.29 -3.75 7.09
N ALA A 72 4.55 -2.82 7.69
CA ALA A 72 4.29 -1.49 7.17
C ALA A 72 5.59 -0.68 7.31
N ARG A 73 6.70 -1.22 6.78
CA ARG A 73 7.50 -0.41 5.88
C ARG A 73 6.49 0.07 4.86
N SER A 74 5.99 1.28 5.08
CA SER A 74 5.52 2.13 4.01
C SER A 74 6.57 1.93 2.92
N ARG A 75 6.27 1.04 1.96
CA ARG A 75 7.00 1.00 0.71
C ARG A 75 6.75 2.42 0.25
N LYS A 76 7.77 3.26 0.42
CA LYS A 76 7.85 4.60 -0.15
C LYS A 76 7.42 4.34 -1.58
N LYS A 77 6.16 4.62 -1.88
CA LYS A 77 5.61 4.34 -3.19
C LYS A 77 6.42 5.34 -3.99
N ASN A 78 7.47 4.86 -4.66
CA ASN A 78 8.07 5.58 -5.77
C ASN A 78 6.92 5.65 -6.77
N ILE A 79 6.03 6.61 -6.51
CA ILE A 79 5.17 7.18 -7.51
C ILE A 79 6.17 8.03 -8.25
N ASP A 80 6.84 7.41 -9.20
CA ASP A 80 7.31 8.16 -10.34
C ASP A 80 6.11 8.99 -10.81
N ASN A 81 6.33 10.25 -11.17
CA ASN A 81 5.25 11.17 -11.50
C ASN A 81 4.48 10.79 -12.78
N TYR A 82 4.80 9.63 -13.36
CA TYR A 82 4.28 9.07 -14.59
C TYR A 82 4.34 7.53 -14.54
N GLU A 83 3.53 6.88 -15.37
CA GLU A 83 3.53 5.43 -15.53
C GLU A 83 4.77 4.99 -16.33
N LEU A 84 5.43 3.93 -15.87
CA LEU A 84 6.60 3.35 -16.54
C LEU A 84 6.18 2.47 -17.73
N ASP A 85 4.99 1.88 -17.65
CA ASP A 85 4.44 1.02 -18.68
C ASP A 85 3.51 1.82 -19.60
N ILE A 86 3.55 1.51 -20.89
CA ILE A 86 2.70 2.11 -21.91
C ILE A 86 2.05 1.02 -22.77
N GLU A 87 0.76 1.18 -23.03
CA GLU A 87 0.02 0.32 -23.94
C GLU A 87 -0.28 1.09 -25.23
N ILE A 88 0.08 0.52 -26.38
CA ILE A 88 -0.17 1.13 -27.68
C ILE A 88 -1.06 0.20 -28.49
N PRO A 89 -2.33 0.58 -28.75
CA PRO A 89 -3.20 -0.21 -29.61
C PRO A 89 -2.69 -0.13 -31.05
N VAL A 90 -2.44 -1.29 -31.66
CA VAL A 90 -1.96 -1.39 -33.04
C VAL A 90 -3.07 -1.92 -33.93
N THR A 91 -3.56 -1.08 -34.84
CA THR A 91 -4.54 -1.53 -35.84
C THR A 91 -3.83 -2.30 -36.95
N LEU A 92 -4.29 -3.53 -37.20
CA LEU A 92 -3.81 -4.40 -38.27
C LEU A 92 -4.93 -4.68 -39.26
N THR A 93 -4.57 -4.86 -40.52
CA THR A 93 -5.46 -5.46 -41.50
C THR A 93 -5.52 -6.97 -41.30
N PHE A 94 -6.62 -7.60 -41.72
CA PHE A 94 -6.77 -9.06 -41.61
C PHE A 94 -5.61 -9.84 -42.23
N LYS A 95 -5.11 -9.39 -43.39
CA LYS A 95 -3.95 -10.02 -44.06
C LYS A 95 -2.68 -9.88 -43.23
N GLU A 96 -2.43 -8.72 -42.63
CA GLU A 96 -1.26 -8.48 -41.77
C GLU A 96 -1.30 -9.34 -40.51
N ALA A 97 -2.49 -9.53 -39.91
CA ALA A 97 -2.66 -10.40 -38.75
C ALA A 97 -2.42 -11.88 -39.10
N VAL A 98 -2.88 -12.33 -40.27
CA VAL A 98 -2.73 -13.73 -40.72
C VAL A 98 -1.29 -14.06 -41.13
N PHE A 99 -0.60 -13.18 -41.85
CA PHE A 99 0.73 -13.46 -42.41
C PHE A 99 1.89 -12.89 -41.58
N GLY A 100 1.60 -12.12 -40.54
CA GLY A 100 2.59 -11.36 -39.79
C GLY A 100 3.10 -10.15 -40.56
N VAL A 101 3.56 -9.12 -39.83
CA VAL A 101 4.08 -7.89 -40.43
C VAL A 101 5.12 -7.22 -39.53
N LYS A 102 6.11 -6.57 -40.16
CA LYS A 102 6.99 -5.63 -39.47
C LYS A 102 6.40 -4.24 -39.59
N LYS A 103 5.99 -3.65 -38.47
CA LYS A 103 5.33 -2.34 -38.46
C LYS A 103 6.16 -1.35 -37.64
N GLU A 104 6.40 -0.18 -38.22
CA GLU A 104 6.98 0.93 -37.49
C GLU A 104 5.87 1.70 -36.76
N ILE A 105 6.03 1.85 -35.45
CA ILE A 105 5.04 2.50 -34.59
C ILE A 105 5.69 3.74 -34.00
N ASN A 106 5.04 4.88 -34.19
CA ASN A 106 5.41 6.15 -33.58
C ASN A 106 4.56 6.35 -32.33
N TYR A 107 5.20 6.56 -31.20
CA TYR A 107 4.52 6.79 -29.93
C TYR A 107 5.26 7.85 -29.11
N LYS A 108 4.54 8.42 -28.14
CA LYS A 108 5.10 9.41 -27.22
C LYS A 108 5.29 8.75 -25.86
N ILE A 109 6.50 8.82 -25.33
CA ILE A 109 6.83 8.37 -23.98
C ILE A 109 7.09 9.56 -23.07
N LYS A 110 6.88 9.33 -21.78
CA LYS A 110 7.28 10.27 -20.74
C LYS A 110 8.63 9.84 -20.21
N ILE A 111 9.63 10.68 -20.39
CA ILE A 111 10.97 10.49 -19.85
C ILE A 111 11.16 11.35 -18.60
N PRO A 112 11.98 10.93 -17.63
CA PRO A 112 12.23 11.75 -16.45
C PRO A 112 12.91 13.05 -16.87
N CYS A 113 12.44 14.18 -16.34
CA CYS A 113 13.05 15.47 -16.65
C CYS A 113 14.50 15.50 -16.17
N GLU A 114 15.46 15.71 -17.07
CA GLU A 114 16.90 15.65 -16.77
C GLU A 114 17.32 16.67 -15.71
N VAL A 115 16.72 17.86 -15.72
CA VAL A 115 17.07 18.95 -14.79
C VAL A 115 16.69 18.60 -13.34
N CYS A 116 15.58 17.91 -13.13
CA CYS A 116 15.08 17.61 -11.79
C CYS A 116 15.09 16.12 -11.45
N ASN A 117 15.55 15.25 -12.34
CA ASN A 117 15.56 13.79 -12.21
C ASN A 117 14.22 13.23 -11.73
N GLY A 118 13.13 13.59 -12.40
CA GLY A 118 11.81 13.06 -12.02
C GLY A 118 11.14 13.79 -10.85
N THR A 119 11.84 14.62 -10.10
CA THR A 119 11.32 15.16 -8.82
C THR A 119 10.30 16.29 -8.97
N GLY A 120 10.32 17.01 -10.10
CA GLY A 120 9.54 18.23 -10.33
C GLY A 120 10.03 19.46 -9.56
N ALA A 121 11.11 19.35 -8.79
CA ALA A 121 11.69 20.46 -8.01
C ALA A 121 12.88 21.10 -8.73
N LYS A 122 13.03 22.43 -8.62
CA LYS A 122 14.11 23.19 -9.28
C LYS A 122 15.52 22.66 -8.96
N ASP A 123 15.75 22.25 -7.72
CA ASP A 123 17.05 21.74 -7.25
C ASP A 123 17.03 20.22 -6.96
N GLY A 124 15.99 19.51 -7.41
CA GLY A 124 15.77 18.11 -7.02
C GLY A 124 15.38 17.91 -5.54
N LYS A 125 15.44 18.97 -4.72
CA LYS A 125 15.19 18.94 -3.29
C LYS A 125 13.70 19.11 -3.01
N LYS A 126 13.11 18.09 -2.38
CA LYS A 126 11.77 18.15 -1.81
C LYS A 126 11.86 18.44 -0.32
N THR A 127 10.87 19.15 0.20
CA THR A 127 10.78 19.42 1.65
C THR A 127 9.70 18.55 2.27
N VAL A 128 9.88 18.14 3.52
CA VAL A 128 8.88 17.32 4.21
C VAL A 128 7.58 18.10 4.32
N CYS A 129 6.45 17.47 3.99
CA CYS A 129 5.15 18.11 4.08
C CYS A 129 4.82 18.43 5.55
N SER A 130 4.63 19.70 5.88
CA SER A 130 4.34 20.14 7.24
C SER A 130 2.99 19.64 7.80
N HIS A 131 2.04 19.26 6.93
CA HIS A 131 0.70 18.85 7.35
C HIS A 131 0.59 17.35 7.68
N CYS A 132 1.37 16.50 7.02
CA CYS A 132 1.40 15.06 7.30
C CYS A 132 2.72 14.58 7.91
N HIS A 133 3.68 15.48 8.11
CA HIS A 133 5.01 15.18 8.65
C HIS A 133 5.71 14.01 7.94
N GLY A 134 5.59 13.95 6.60
CA GLY A 134 6.21 12.89 5.79
C GLY A 134 5.41 11.60 5.67
N THR A 135 4.28 11.47 6.36
CA THR A 135 3.47 10.23 6.34
C THR A 135 2.59 10.09 5.10
N GLY A 136 2.36 11.19 4.36
CA GLY A 136 1.46 11.22 3.20
C GLY A 136 -0.03 11.10 3.54
N LYS A 137 -0.38 10.95 4.81
CA LYS A 137 -1.77 10.75 5.27
C LYS A 137 -2.09 11.70 6.42
N ILE A 138 -3.35 12.11 6.52
CA ILE A 138 -3.86 12.92 7.63
C ILE A 138 -5.01 12.18 8.30
N SER A 139 -5.03 12.17 9.64
CA SER A 139 -6.11 11.58 10.43
C SER A 139 -7.12 12.66 10.78
N GLN A 140 -8.36 12.50 10.34
CA GLN A 140 -9.47 13.37 10.70
C GLN A 140 -10.37 12.64 11.70
N ARG A 141 -10.59 13.25 12.86
CA ARG A 141 -11.55 12.74 13.86
C ARG A 141 -12.90 13.38 13.61
N GLN A 142 -13.92 12.55 13.38
CA GLN A 142 -15.31 12.95 13.35
C GLN A 142 -16.04 12.19 14.45
N GLY A 143 -16.30 12.87 15.57
CA GLY A 143 -16.86 12.24 16.77
C GLY A 143 -15.94 11.17 17.34
N PHE A 144 -16.47 9.96 17.51
CA PHE A 144 -15.74 8.80 18.03
C PHE A 144 -14.95 8.03 16.95
N MET A 145 -15.14 8.35 15.67
CA MET A 145 -14.48 7.68 14.54
C MET A 145 -13.31 8.52 14.01
N SER A 146 -12.17 7.88 13.77
CA SER A 146 -11.03 8.48 13.07
C SER A 146 -10.91 7.91 11.67
N PHE A 147 -10.94 8.78 10.66
CA PHE A 147 -10.72 8.42 9.26
C PHE A 147 -9.33 8.87 8.83
N ILE A 148 -8.60 7.98 8.16
CA ILE A 148 -7.32 8.29 7.55
C ILE A 148 -7.59 8.67 6.10
N GLN A 149 -7.19 9.87 5.71
CA GLN A 149 -7.27 10.35 4.34
C GLN A 149 -5.89 10.63 3.77
N THR A 150 -5.76 10.57 2.46
CA THR A 150 -4.55 11.02 1.76
C THR A 150 -4.36 12.52 2.01
N CYS A 151 -3.13 12.94 2.32
CA CYS A 151 -2.84 14.34 2.59
C CYS A 151 -3.05 15.19 1.32
N PRO A 152 -3.96 16.17 1.31
CA PRO A 152 -4.27 16.97 0.11
C PRO A 152 -3.13 17.93 -0.27
N TYR A 153 -2.24 18.27 0.66
CA TYR A 153 -1.13 19.19 0.42
C TYR A 153 0.05 18.54 -0.32
N CYS A 154 0.22 17.21 -0.19
CA CYS A 154 1.30 16.47 -0.86
C CYS A 154 0.78 15.35 -1.76
N ASN A 155 -0.54 15.20 -1.91
CA ASN A 155 -1.19 14.13 -2.66
C ASN A 155 -0.68 12.72 -2.29
N GLY A 156 -0.35 12.50 -1.02
CA GLY A 156 0.15 11.21 -0.54
C GLY A 156 1.66 10.99 -0.65
N THR A 157 2.40 11.91 -1.26
CA THR A 157 3.86 11.75 -1.42
C THR A 157 4.66 11.98 -0.13
N GLY A 158 4.07 12.68 0.85
CA GLY A 158 4.75 13.05 2.10
C GLY A 158 5.74 14.22 1.97
N GLU A 159 6.01 14.66 0.74
CA GLU A 159 6.99 15.69 0.43
C GLU A 159 6.33 16.77 -0.46
N VAL A 160 6.76 18.02 -0.31
CA VAL A 160 6.26 19.16 -1.07
C VAL A 160 7.42 19.89 -1.74
N VAL A 161 7.16 20.34 -2.96
CA VAL A 161 8.09 21.12 -3.77
C VAL A 161 7.86 22.60 -3.47
N LYS A 162 8.88 23.30 -2.94
CA LYS A 162 8.82 24.77 -2.73
C LYS A 162 8.92 25.50 -4.07
N ASP A 163 9.94 25.16 -4.83
CA ASP A 163 10.25 25.78 -6.12
C ASP A 163 10.09 24.75 -7.24
N LYS A 164 9.10 24.98 -8.10
CA LYS A 164 8.84 24.11 -9.26
C LYS A 164 10.02 24.17 -10.22
N CYS A 165 10.37 23.03 -10.81
CA CYS A 165 11.35 22.99 -11.88
C CYS A 165 10.83 23.79 -13.09
N GLY A 166 11.66 24.69 -13.63
CA GLY A 166 11.32 25.52 -14.79
C GLY A 166 11.24 24.73 -16.10
N ALA A 167 12.03 23.67 -16.26
CA ALA A 167 12.05 22.86 -17.49
C ALA A 167 10.74 22.05 -17.66
N CYS A 168 10.34 21.30 -16.64
CA CYS A 168 9.11 20.50 -16.68
C CYS A 168 7.88 21.18 -16.06
N ASN A 169 7.99 22.44 -15.62
CA ASN A 169 6.95 23.19 -14.89
C ASN A 169 6.39 22.45 -13.66
N GLY A 170 7.23 21.64 -13.01
CA GLY A 170 6.85 20.83 -11.86
C GLY A 170 6.17 19.49 -12.18
N LYS A 171 6.07 19.10 -13.45
CA LYS A 171 5.53 17.79 -13.85
C LYS A 171 6.47 16.63 -13.51
N GLY A 172 7.78 16.87 -13.51
CA GLY A 172 8.80 15.86 -13.27
C GLY A 172 9.17 15.01 -14.50
N TYR A 173 8.46 15.14 -15.61
CA TYR A 173 8.73 14.42 -16.85
C TYR A 173 8.65 15.34 -18.07
N GLU A 174 9.23 14.88 -19.18
CA GLU A 174 9.16 15.48 -20.50
C GLU A 174 8.61 14.44 -21.50
N GLU A 175 7.93 14.89 -22.54
CA GLU A 175 7.36 13.99 -23.56
C GLU A 175 8.31 13.91 -24.75
N GLU A 176 8.75 12.69 -25.07
CA GLU A 176 9.61 12.40 -26.20
C GLU A 176 8.86 11.53 -27.21
N SER A 177 9.00 11.83 -28.50
CA SER A 177 8.41 11.03 -29.58
C SER A 177 9.46 10.04 -30.10
N THR A 178 9.20 8.76 -29.93
CA THR A 178 10.11 7.68 -30.35
C THR A 178 9.41 6.79 -31.37
N SER A 179 10.17 6.24 -32.32
CA SER A 179 9.70 5.19 -33.21
C SER A 179 10.39 3.87 -32.88
N THR A 180 9.62 2.79 -32.88
CA THR A 180 10.16 1.44 -32.72
C THR A 180 9.52 0.54 -33.77
N THR A 181 10.33 -0.29 -34.43
CA THR A 181 9.82 -1.34 -35.31
C THR A 181 9.46 -2.57 -34.49
N ILE A 182 8.19 -2.94 -34.51
CA ILE A 182 7.67 -4.14 -33.85
C ILE A 182 7.42 -5.21 -34.91
N ASN A 183 7.92 -6.43 -34.63
CA ASN A 183 7.62 -7.60 -35.44
C ASN A 183 6.38 -8.29 -34.86
N ILE A 184 5.29 -8.28 -35.61
CA ILE A 184 4.04 -8.91 -35.22
C ILE A 184 3.99 -10.29 -35.88
N PRO A 185 3.89 -11.37 -35.08
CA PRO A 185 3.86 -12.72 -35.62
C PRO A 185 2.56 -12.99 -36.39
N GLU A 186 2.56 -14.06 -37.17
CA GLU A 186 1.36 -14.59 -37.82
C GLU A 186 0.37 -15.16 -36.80
N GLY A 187 -0.93 -15.03 -37.09
CA GLY A 187 -2.00 -15.65 -36.31
C GLY A 187 -2.38 -14.92 -35.01
N VAL A 188 -2.09 -13.61 -34.91
CA VAL A 188 -2.52 -12.78 -33.77
C VAL A 188 -4.04 -12.54 -33.78
N ASP A 189 -4.66 -12.57 -32.60
CA ASP A 189 -6.10 -12.34 -32.40
C ASP A 189 -6.35 -11.20 -31.39
N THR A 190 -7.54 -10.61 -31.43
CA THR A 190 -8.00 -9.60 -30.48
C THR A 190 -8.68 -10.29 -29.29
N ASP A 191 -7.95 -10.49 -28.19
CA ASP A 191 -8.54 -10.81 -26.88
C ASP A 191 -9.34 -9.62 -26.31
#